data_AF-A0A4Z0YEC8-F1
#
_entry.id   AF-A0A4Z0YEC8-F1
#
_cell.length_a   1.000
_cell.length_b   1.000
_cell.length_c   1.000
_cell.angle_alpha   90.00
_cell.angle_beta   90.00
_cell.angle_gamma   90.00
#
_symmetry.space_group_name_H-M   'P 1'
#
loop_
_entity.id
_entity.type
_entity.pdbx_description
1 polymer ?
#
loop_
_entity_poly.entity_id
_entity_poly.type
_entity_poly.pdbx_seq_one_letter_code
_entity_poly.pdbx_strand_id
1 'polypeptide(L)'
;MEPHREASYPLLPIEPSSPVLPTSELSPRVPSESSPEPSPNVPSNLQQPSHSASPPSPPQRSPLPIIWHRSQVNRKLTKTEKEKIRGDKLKEGNEGVDATTPCKRCSKLGKTCRVARDPSKFNTYKCGECIKGKCTCTFNIENPGIDYGSHHKTKNQAKEQLKRRARLQALATKRKNSDDTEDQDILSAAEVFD
;
A
#
# COMPACT_ATOMS: atom_id res chain seq x y z
N MET A 1 11.70 24.17 59.59
CA MET A 1 10.93 23.22 60.42
C MET A 1 9.90 22.57 59.53
N GLU A 2 10.26 21.42 58.96
CA GLU A 2 9.34 20.54 58.22
C GLU A 2 8.53 19.67 59.20
N PRO A 3 7.46 19.03 58.70
CA PRO A 3 7.46 17.59 58.81
C PRO A 3 7.25 16.90 57.46
N HIS A 4 8.19 16.01 57.15
CA HIS A 4 8.12 14.99 56.12
C HIS A 4 6.85 14.13 56.28
N ARG A 5 6.12 13.92 55.18
CA ARG A 5 5.14 12.85 55.06
C ARG A 5 5.73 11.74 54.19
N GLU A 6 6.24 10.71 54.84
CA GLU A 6 6.44 9.39 54.25
C GLU A 6 5.07 8.72 54.07
N ALA A 7 4.79 8.24 52.85
CA ALA A 7 3.69 7.33 52.60
C ALA A 7 4.16 6.24 51.64
N SER A 8 4.42 5.09 52.27
CA SER A 8 4.64 3.74 51.77
C SER A 8 4.02 3.39 50.42
N TYR A 9 4.85 2.92 49.49
CA TYR A 9 4.42 2.19 48.31
C TYR A 9 4.34 0.69 48.61
N PRO A 10 3.23 -0.02 48.28
CA PRO A 10 3.23 -1.47 48.35
C PRO A 10 4.06 -2.06 47.21
N LEU A 11 5.10 -2.82 47.58
CA LEU A 11 5.88 -3.70 46.72
C LEU A 11 4.96 -4.81 46.19
N LEU A 12 4.78 -4.87 44.87
CA LEU A 12 4.12 -6.02 44.24
C LEU A 12 5.13 -7.17 44.05
N PRO A 13 4.71 -8.44 44.23
CA PRO A 13 5.58 -9.60 44.14
C PRO A 13 6.14 -9.82 42.73
N ILE A 14 7.43 -10.12 42.69
CA ILE A 14 8.17 -10.64 41.53
C ILE A 14 7.76 -12.10 41.36
N GLU A 15 7.04 -12.43 40.28
CA GLU A 15 6.81 -13.83 39.92
C GLU A 15 7.98 -14.39 39.07
N PRO A 16 8.36 -15.66 39.30
CA PRO A 16 9.50 -16.31 38.67
C PRO A 16 9.19 -16.89 37.27
N SER A 17 10.18 -16.72 36.39
CA SER A 17 10.72 -17.65 35.39
C SER A 17 9.85 -18.80 34.80
N SER A 18 9.57 -18.67 33.50
CA SER A 18 9.76 -19.67 32.40
C SER A 18 9.00 -21.02 32.43
N PRO A 19 8.56 -21.53 31.25
CA PRO A 19 9.48 -22.34 30.47
C PRO A 19 9.49 -22.06 28.96
N VAL A 20 10.69 -22.23 28.42
CA VAL A 20 11.04 -22.35 27.01
C VAL A 20 10.26 -23.53 26.43
N LEU A 21 9.51 -23.31 25.34
CA LEU A 21 9.00 -24.40 24.51
C LEU A 21 9.90 -24.63 23.29
N PRO A 22 10.13 -25.89 22.92
CA PRO A 22 11.14 -26.30 21.96
C PRO A 22 10.76 -26.02 20.51
N THR A 23 11.82 -25.81 19.74
CA THR A 23 11.94 -25.92 18.29
C THR A 23 11.14 -27.07 17.69
N SER A 24 10.36 -26.77 16.67
CA SER A 24 10.02 -27.75 15.62
C SER A 24 10.42 -27.14 14.28
N GLU A 25 11.70 -27.35 13.95
CA GLU A 25 12.14 -27.53 12.58
C GLU A 25 11.26 -28.60 11.93
N LEU A 26 10.65 -28.24 10.82
CA LEU A 26 10.23 -29.18 9.79
C LEU A 26 10.43 -28.45 8.46
N SER A 27 11.64 -28.57 7.93
CA SER A 27 11.91 -28.42 6.51
C SER A 27 11.37 -29.65 5.78
N PRO A 28 10.60 -29.46 4.71
CA PRO A 28 10.59 -30.41 3.61
C PRO A 28 11.43 -29.86 2.45
N ARG A 29 12.52 -30.58 2.22
CA ARG A 29 13.20 -30.86 0.94
C ARG A 29 12.62 -30.17 -0.30
N VAL A 30 13.52 -29.42 -0.95
CA VAL A 30 13.60 -29.24 -2.42
C VAL A 30 13.43 -30.57 -3.17
N PRO A 31 12.71 -30.55 -4.29
CA PRO A 31 13.16 -31.22 -5.50
C PRO A 31 13.63 -30.19 -6.53
N SER A 32 14.90 -30.33 -6.92
CA SER A 32 15.44 -29.82 -8.17
C SER A 32 14.75 -30.53 -9.34
N GLU A 33 14.16 -29.77 -10.26
CA GLU A 33 13.92 -30.18 -11.65
C GLU A 33 14.09 -28.90 -12.49
N SER A 34 15.30 -28.69 -13.00
CA SER A 34 15.73 -29.09 -14.35
C SER A 34 15.21 -28.12 -15.41
N SER A 35 16.08 -27.18 -15.77
CA SER A 35 16.09 -26.50 -17.06
C SER A 35 15.98 -27.50 -18.21
N PRO A 36 15.26 -27.10 -19.27
CA PRO A 36 15.76 -27.32 -20.60
C PRO A 36 15.66 -26.03 -21.44
N GLU A 37 16.79 -25.39 -21.67
CA GLU A 37 17.17 -24.91 -23.01
C GLU A 37 18.27 -25.87 -23.47
N PRO A 38 18.50 -26.12 -24.79
CA PRO A 38 18.31 -25.17 -25.89
C PRO A 38 17.82 -25.80 -27.22
N SER A 39 17.82 -24.95 -28.28
CA SER A 39 18.04 -25.25 -29.71
C SER A 39 16.80 -25.38 -30.62
N PRO A 40 16.97 -25.33 -31.96
CA PRO A 40 17.64 -24.29 -32.76
C PRO A 40 16.84 -23.92 -34.04
N ASN A 41 17.29 -22.86 -34.73
CA ASN A 41 17.27 -22.64 -36.18
C ASN A 41 16.09 -23.15 -37.05
N VAL A 42 15.38 -22.23 -37.69
CA VAL A 42 14.77 -22.45 -39.02
C VAL A 42 15.18 -21.28 -39.95
N PRO A 43 15.65 -21.56 -41.18
CA PRO A 43 16.29 -20.58 -42.04
C PRO A 43 15.32 -19.74 -42.90
N SER A 44 15.89 -18.65 -43.41
CA SER A 44 15.43 -17.83 -44.52
C SER A 44 14.86 -18.60 -45.71
N ASN A 45 13.89 -17.97 -46.38
CA ASN A 45 13.97 -17.50 -47.77
C ASN A 45 12.66 -17.76 -48.51
N LEU A 46 11.96 -16.72 -48.94
CA LEU A 46 11.16 -16.72 -50.17
C LEU A 46 10.73 -15.28 -50.50
N GLN A 47 11.56 -14.67 -51.35
CA GLN A 47 11.19 -13.97 -52.58
C GLN A 47 10.09 -12.90 -52.56
N GLN A 48 10.51 -11.70 -52.97
CA GLN A 48 9.68 -10.62 -53.52
C GLN A 48 8.77 -11.13 -54.66
N PRO A 49 7.69 -10.39 -54.97
CA PRO A 49 7.79 -9.57 -56.18
C PRO A 49 7.41 -8.11 -55.97
N SER A 50 8.20 -7.26 -56.64
CA SER A 50 7.97 -5.85 -56.88
C SER A 50 6.66 -5.61 -57.63
N HIS A 51 5.76 -4.81 -57.05
CA HIS A 51 4.70 -4.15 -57.80
C HIS A 51 4.71 -2.66 -57.49
N SER A 52 5.22 -1.91 -58.46
CA SER A 52 4.97 -0.48 -58.61
C SER A 52 3.47 -0.26 -58.76
N ALA A 53 2.87 0.40 -57.78
CA ALA A 53 1.62 1.14 -57.95
C ALA A 53 1.64 2.30 -56.97
N SER A 54 1.84 3.51 -57.49
CA SER A 54 1.75 4.76 -56.74
C SER A 54 0.37 4.86 -56.09
N PRO A 55 0.25 5.01 -54.76
CA PRO A 55 -1.03 5.29 -54.14
C PRO A 55 -1.47 6.72 -54.50
N PRO A 56 -2.77 6.96 -54.80
CA PRO A 56 -3.28 8.30 -55.00
C PRO A 56 -3.13 9.11 -53.70
N SER A 57 -2.59 10.32 -53.84
CA SER A 57 -2.39 11.28 -52.76
C SER A 57 -3.68 11.45 -51.94
N PRO A 58 -3.65 11.27 -50.60
CA PRO A 58 -4.82 11.57 -49.77
C PRO A 58 -5.13 13.07 -49.84
N PRO A 59 -6.42 13.47 -49.86
CA PRO A 59 -6.79 14.88 -49.88
C PRO A 59 -6.23 15.57 -48.64
N GLN A 60 -5.52 16.68 -48.84
CA GLN A 60 -5.02 17.53 -47.77
C GLN A 60 -6.19 18.04 -46.93
N ARG A 61 -6.43 17.37 -45.80
CA ARG A 61 -7.21 17.96 -44.71
C ARG A 61 -6.34 19.05 -44.11
N SER A 62 -6.79 20.29 -44.27
CA SER A 62 -6.22 21.42 -43.54
C SER A 62 -6.15 21.07 -42.05
N PRO A 63 -5.01 21.27 -41.38
CA PRO A 63 -4.95 21.08 -39.95
C PRO A 63 -5.91 22.07 -39.31
N LEU A 64 -6.91 21.55 -38.60
CA LEU A 64 -7.76 22.36 -37.72
C LEU A 64 -6.86 23.18 -36.81
N PRO A 65 -7.20 24.46 -36.53
CA PRO A 65 -6.38 25.29 -35.66
C PRO A 65 -6.21 24.56 -34.34
N ILE A 66 -4.96 24.24 -34.03
CA ILE A 66 -4.55 23.73 -32.72
C ILE A 66 -5.03 24.80 -31.74
N ILE A 67 -6.06 24.48 -30.96
CA ILE A 67 -6.48 25.31 -29.84
C ILE A 67 -5.36 25.18 -28.80
N TRP A 68 -4.32 25.99 -28.99
CA TRP A 68 -3.33 26.26 -27.98
C TRP A 68 -4.04 26.90 -26.79
N HIS A 69 -3.69 26.45 -25.59
CA HIS A 69 -4.15 27.00 -24.32
C HIS A 69 -5.64 26.80 -24.01
N ARG A 70 -6.04 25.54 -23.80
CA ARG A 70 -6.99 25.28 -22.73
C ARG A 70 -6.27 25.60 -21.42
N SER A 71 -6.51 26.81 -20.89
CA SER A 71 -6.11 27.26 -19.57
C SER A 71 -6.11 26.08 -18.60
N GLN A 72 -5.01 25.89 -17.86
CA GLN A 72 -4.93 24.91 -16.79
C GLN A 72 -5.99 25.25 -15.74
N VAL A 73 -7.22 24.81 -15.97
CA VAL A 73 -8.28 24.79 -14.98
C VAL A 73 -7.69 23.98 -13.84
N ASN A 74 -7.55 24.60 -12.67
CA ASN A 74 -7.10 23.99 -11.42
C ASN A 74 -7.83 22.67 -11.18
N ARG A 75 -7.34 21.58 -11.76
CA ARG A 75 -7.97 20.27 -11.66
C ARG A 75 -7.72 19.80 -10.24
N LYS A 76 -8.79 19.67 -9.46
CA LYS A 76 -8.70 19.12 -8.11
C LYS A 76 -8.05 17.73 -8.22
N LEU A 77 -6.87 17.57 -7.60
CA LEU A 77 -6.16 16.29 -7.60
C LEU A 77 -7.05 15.22 -6.99
N THR A 78 -7.15 14.09 -7.69
CA THR A 78 -7.83 12.91 -7.19
C THR A 78 -7.12 12.36 -5.95
N LYS A 79 -7.83 11.59 -5.12
CA LYS A 79 -7.23 10.92 -3.96
C LYS A 79 -6.01 10.08 -4.36
N THR A 80 -6.11 9.38 -5.47
CA THR A 80 -5.05 8.56 -6.07
C THR A 80 -3.79 9.37 -6.35
N GLU A 81 -3.93 10.52 -7.01
CA GLU A 81 -2.80 11.39 -7.33
C GLU A 81 -2.17 11.97 -6.07
N LYS A 82 -3.00 12.38 -5.09
CA LYS A 82 -2.50 12.85 -3.79
C LYS A 82 -1.70 11.79 -3.04
N GLU A 83 -2.14 10.53 -3.10
CA GLU A 83 -1.39 9.41 -2.52
C GLU A 83 -0.08 9.15 -3.29
N LYS A 84 -0.10 9.16 -4.62
CA LYS A 84 1.09 9.03 -5.46
C LYS A 84 2.13 10.10 -5.13
N ILE A 85 1.74 11.38 -5.14
CA ILE A 85 2.60 12.52 -4.79
C ILE A 85 3.17 12.37 -3.38
N ARG A 86 2.36 11.92 -2.42
CA ARG A 86 2.83 11.68 -1.06
C ARG A 86 3.87 10.55 -1.00
N GLY A 87 3.64 9.47 -1.73
CA GLY A 87 4.60 8.37 -1.86
C GLY A 87 5.91 8.83 -2.48
N ASP A 88 5.85 9.66 -3.53
CA ASP A 88 7.00 10.24 -4.21
C ASP A 88 7.79 11.17 -3.27
N LYS A 89 7.10 12.05 -2.51
CA LYS A 89 7.73 12.91 -1.49
C LYS A 89 8.53 12.15 -0.43
N LEU A 90 8.08 10.94 -0.07
CA LEU A 90 8.80 10.08 0.87
C LEU A 90 9.96 9.32 0.21
N LYS A 91 9.82 8.95 -1.07
CA LYS A 91 10.84 8.19 -1.77
C LYS A 91 12.00 9.06 -2.23
N GLU A 92 11.69 10.21 -2.84
CA GLU A 92 12.64 11.08 -3.54
C GLU A 92 12.92 12.38 -2.77
N GLY A 93 12.02 12.78 -1.86
CA GLY A 93 12.17 13.99 -1.07
C GLY A 93 12.99 13.82 0.21
N ASN A 94 13.22 14.95 0.89
CA ASN A 94 13.87 15.01 2.21
C ASN A 94 12.93 14.63 3.36
N GLU A 95 11.64 14.45 3.08
CA GLU A 95 10.64 14.12 4.10
C GLU A 95 10.67 12.63 4.48
N GLY A 96 11.32 11.80 3.67
CA GLY A 96 11.54 10.38 3.92
C GLY A 96 12.83 10.08 4.67
N VAL A 97 12.82 8.99 5.43
CA VAL A 97 13.98 8.36 6.06
C VAL A 97 13.93 6.86 5.82
N ASP A 98 15.10 6.25 5.62
CA ASP A 98 15.19 4.81 5.43
C ASP A 98 14.73 4.09 6.70
N ALA A 99 13.85 3.11 6.51
CA ALA A 99 13.44 2.24 7.60
C ALA A 99 14.62 1.40 8.07
N THR A 100 14.78 1.26 9.38
CA THR A 100 15.79 0.39 10.00
C THR A 100 15.65 -1.04 9.49
N THR A 101 14.40 -1.50 9.32
CA THR A 101 14.08 -2.76 8.67
C THR A 101 13.04 -2.52 7.58
N PRO A 102 13.26 -2.95 6.32
CA PRO A 102 12.29 -2.73 5.26
C PRO A 102 10.98 -3.50 5.51
N CYS A 103 9.86 -2.96 5.05
CA CYS A 103 8.58 -3.65 5.15
C CYS A 103 8.61 -4.95 4.32
N LYS A 104 7.82 -5.98 4.72
CA LYS A 104 7.82 -7.30 4.06
C LYS A 104 7.76 -7.24 2.52
N ARG A 105 7.00 -6.30 1.96
CA ARG A 105 6.88 -6.14 0.50
C ARG A 105 8.14 -5.52 -0.11
N CYS A 106 8.66 -4.45 0.48
CA CYS A 106 9.88 -3.80 -0.02
C CYS A 106 11.08 -4.74 0.09
N SER A 107 11.17 -5.52 1.17
CA SER A 107 12.18 -6.56 1.35
C SER A 107 12.11 -7.61 0.23
N LYS A 108 10.93 -8.17 -0.06
CA LYS A 108 10.74 -9.14 -1.15
C LYS A 108 11.07 -8.60 -2.54
N LEU A 109 10.85 -7.30 -2.77
CA LEU A 109 11.06 -6.65 -4.06
C LEU A 109 12.47 -6.04 -4.21
N GLY A 110 13.33 -6.13 -3.18
CA GLY A 110 14.64 -5.48 -3.20
C GLY A 110 14.56 -3.96 -3.35
N LYS A 111 13.48 -3.33 -2.87
CA LYS A 111 13.25 -1.87 -3.00
C LYS A 111 13.57 -1.13 -1.71
N THR A 112 14.14 0.07 -1.84
CA THR A 112 14.37 0.99 -0.72
C THR A 112 13.05 1.30 -0.01
N CYS A 113 13.05 1.17 1.31
CA CYS A 113 11.85 1.33 2.13
C CYS A 113 11.94 2.61 2.95
N ARG A 114 11.42 3.71 2.41
CA ARG A 114 11.42 5.02 3.10
C ARG A 114 10.10 5.31 3.78
N VAL A 115 10.14 5.66 5.06
CA VAL A 115 9.00 6.10 5.88
C VAL A 115 9.09 7.60 6.16
N ALA A 116 8.00 8.21 6.61
CA ALA A 116 8.01 9.65 6.93
C ALA A 116 8.91 9.96 8.12
N ARG A 117 9.67 11.05 8.09
CA ARG A 117 10.37 11.54 9.29
C ARG A 117 9.39 11.95 10.39
N ASP A 118 8.25 12.53 9.99
CA ASP A 118 7.14 12.82 10.89
C ASP A 118 5.86 12.14 10.38
N PRO A 119 5.44 11.01 10.98
CA PRO A 119 4.23 10.29 10.59
C PRO A 119 2.95 11.10 10.88
N SER A 120 3.01 12.09 11.79
CA SER A 120 1.88 12.97 12.11
C SER A 120 1.55 13.89 10.93
N LYS A 121 2.59 14.51 10.33
CA LYS A 121 2.49 15.38 9.15
C LYS A 121 1.94 14.64 7.93
N PHE A 122 2.36 13.40 7.74
CA PHE A 122 1.95 12.57 6.60
C PHE A 122 0.69 11.74 6.85
N ASN A 123 0.24 11.70 8.10
CA ASN A 123 -0.89 10.94 8.59
C ASN A 123 -0.80 9.44 8.26
N THR A 124 0.40 8.87 8.26
CA THR A 124 0.67 7.48 7.85
C THR A 124 2.00 6.98 8.41
N TYR A 125 2.04 5.68 8.76
CA TYR A 125 3.26 4.92 9.04
C TYR A 125 3.73 4.08 7.84
N LYS A 126 2.94 4.04 6.76
CA LYS A 126 3.30 3.28 5.56
C LYS A 126 4.50 3.89 4.85
N CYS A 127 5.34 3.05 4.25
CA CYS A 127 6.44 3.52 3.41
C CYS A 127 5.95 4.13 2.09
N GLY A 128 6.77 5.01 1.50
CA GLY A 128 6.46 5.73 0.26
C GLY A 128 6.12 4.81 -0.91
N GLU A 129 6.88 3.72 -1.09
CA GLU A 129 6.65 2.75 -2.17
C GLU A 129 5.28 2.05 -2.05
N CYS A 130 4.86 1.67 -0.83
CA CYS A 130 3.56 1.06 -0.62
C CYS A 130 2.41 2.07 -0.77
N ILE A 131 2.62 3.33 -0.41
CA ILE A 131 1.62 4.40 -0.62
C ILE A 131 1.46 4.64 -2.13
N LYS A 132 2.57 4.81 -2.86
CA LYS A 132 2.58 5.03 -4.32
C LYS A 132 1.89 3.89 -5.05
N GLY A 133 2.18 2.65 -4.68
CA GLY A 133 1.58 1.46 -5.27
C GLY A 133 0.18 1.12 -4.75
N LYS A 134 -0.38 1.88 -3.80
CA LYS A 134 -1.65 1.56 -3.09
C LYS A 134 -1.70 0.14 -2.52
N CYS A 135 -0.58 -0.30 -1.99
CA CYS A 135 -0.39 -1.66 -1.50
C CYS A 135 -0.53 -1.74 0.03
N THR A 136 -0.71 -2.96 0.52
CA THR A 136 -0.60 -3.25 1.95
C THR A 136 0.86 -3.09 2.38
N CYS A 137 1.07 -2.25 3.39
CA CYS A 137 2.34 -2.08 4.06
C CYS A 137 2.25 -2.77 5.42
N THR A 138 3.34 -3.39 5.86
CA THR A 138 3.40 -4.02 7.19
C THR A 138 3.67 -3.03 8.31
N PHE A 139 4.11 -1.82 7.99
CA PHE A 139 4.30 -0.79 9.00
C PHE A 139 2.97 -0.24 9.51
N ASN A 140 2.94 -0.04 10.82
CA ASN A 140 1.82 0.50 11.57
C ASN A 140 2.39 1.27 12.79
N ILE A 141 1.52 1.68 13.72
CA ILE A 141 1.97 2.44 14.90
C ILE A 141 2.82 1.62 15.89
N GLU A 142 2.64 0.29 15.92
CA GLU A 142 3.38 -0.64 16.77
C GLU A 142 4.74 -0.98 16.14
N ASN A 143 4.77 -1.09 14.81
CA ASN A 143 5.96 -1.29 14.00
C ASN A 143 6.11 -0.18 12.93
N PRO A 144 6.59 1.01 13.33
CA PRO A 144 6.73 2.15 12.43
C PRO A 144 7.84 2.05 11.37
N GLY A 145 8.74 1.06 11.48
CA GLY A 145 9.92 0.93 10.62
C GLY A 145 11.13 1.77 11.03
N ILE A 146 10.95 2.79 11.88
CA ILE A 146 12.01 3.53 12.59
C ILE A 146 11.56 3.83 14.02
N ASP A 147 12.48 4.12 14.93
CA ASP A 147 12.11 4.56 16.27
C ASP A 147 11.81 6.06 16.32
N TYR A 148 10.54 6.41 16.52
CA TYR A 148 10.08 7.80 16.71
C TYR A 148 10.15 8.26 18.16
N GLY A 149 10.60 7.41 19.09
CA GLY A 149 10.58 7.68 20.52
C GLY A 149 9.18 7.50 21.14
N SER A 150 9.16 7.34 22.47
CA SER A 150 7.94 7.02 23.23
C SER A 150 6.88 8.12 23.16
N HIS A 151 7.28 9.38 23.27
CA HIS A 151 6.38 10.54 23.23
C HIS A 151 5.54 10.60 21.94
N HIS A 152 6.16 10.25 20.81
CA HIS A 152 5.50 10.28 19.51
C HIS A 152 4.48 9.15 19.33
N LYS A 153 4.80 7.97 19.89
CA LYS A 153 3.89 6.81 19.91
C LYS A 153 2.65 7.14 20.74
N THR A 154 2.81 7.64 21.96
CA THR A 154 1.69 7.99 22.85
C THR A 154 0.74 9.01 22.22
N LYS A 155 1.28 10.10 21.67
CA LYS A 155 0.48 11.17 21.04
C LYS A 155 -0.34 10.67 19.84
N ASN A 156 0.22 9.75 19.06
CA ASN A 156 -0.46 9.24 17.87
C ASN A 156 -1.30 7.98 18.12
N GLN A 157 -1.16 7.31 19.27
CA GLN A 157 -1.88 6.07 19.58
C GLN A 157 -3.38 6.29 19.62
N ALA A 158 -3.83 7.35 20.32
CA ALA A 158 -5.24 7.72 20.36
C ALA A 158 -5.80 8.00 18.96
N LYS A 159 -5.04 8.75 18.13
CA LYS A 159 -5.45 9.10 16.76
C LYS A 159 -5.57 7.86 15.87
N GLU A 160 -4.63 6.93 15.96
CA GLU A 160 -4.65 5.71 15.13
C GLU A 160 -5.73 4.73 15.59
N GLN A 161 -5.96 4.61 16.90
CA GLN A 161 -7.09 3.86 17.45
C GLN A 161 -8.43 4.43 16.98
N LEU A 162 -8.59 5.75 16.98
CA LEU A 162 -9.79 6.42 16.47
C LEU A 162 -10.02 6.10 14.99
N LYS A 163 -8.98 6.17 14.15
CA LYS A 163 -9.07 5.76 12.74
C LYS A 163 -9.43 4.28 12.59
N ARG A 164 -8.88 3.40 13.43
CA ARG A 164 -9.18 1.96 13.41
C ARG A 164 -10.66 1.73 13.73
N ARG A 165 -11.19 2.37 14.77
CA ARG A 165 -12.62 2.32 15.13
C ARG A 165 -13.51 2.81 13.99
N ALA A 166 -13.19 3.96 13.39
CA ALA A 166 -13.94 4.51 12.26
C ALA A 166 -13.94 3.55 11.04
N ARG A 167 -12.82 2.88 10.76
CA ARG A 167 -12.75 1.86 9.68
C ARG A 167 -13.63 0.65 9.99
N LEU A 168 -13.60 0.15 11.23
CA LEU A 168 -14.43 -0.98 11.64
C LEU A 168 -15.93 -0.63 11.55
N GLN A 169 -16.32 0.57 11.98
CA GLN A 169 -17.69 1.07 11.85
C GLN A 169 -18.11 1.18 10.37
N ALA A 170 -17.27 1.77 9.51
CA ALA A 170 -17.58 1.88 8.09
C ALA A 170 -17.70 0.51 7.40
N LEU A 171 -16.91 -0.49 7.82
CA LEU A 171 -17.04 -1.87 7.32
C LEU A 171 -18.32 -2.54 7.82
N ALA A 172 -18.71 -2.31 9.07
CA ALA A 172 -19.96 -2.81 9.63
C ALA A 172 -21.19 -2.23 8.91
N THR A 173 -21.21 -0.92 8.66
CA THR A 173 -22.29 -0.27 7.89
C THR A 173 -22.37 -0.80 6.45
N LYS A 174 -21.22 -1.04 5.81
CA LYS A 174 -21.21 -1.62 4.46
C LYS A 174 -21.78 -3.03 4.41
N ARG A 175 -21.49 -3.87 5.42
CA ARG A 175 -22.05 -5.22 5.54
C ARG A 175 -23.55 -5.17 5.79
N LYS A 176 -23.99 -4.34 6.73
CA LYS A 176 -25.43 -4.16 6.98
C LYS A 176 -26.18 -3.73 5.72
N ASN A 177 -25.65 -2.76 4.98
CA ASN A 177 -26.28 -2.31 3.74
C ASN A 177 -26.24 -3.36 2.62
N SER A 178 -25.25 -4.26 2.58
CA SER A 178 -25.27 -5.37 1.60
C SER A 178 -26.31 -6.40 1.97
N ASP A 179 -26.41 -6.75 3.26
CA ASP A 179 -27.40 -7.71 3.76
C ASP A 179 -28.83 -7.17 3.52
N ASP A 180 -29.07 -5.88 3.82
CA ASP A 180 -30.36 -5.20 3.55
C ASP A 180 -30.71 -5.11 2.04
N THR A 181 -29.70 -5.13 1.14
CA THR A 181 -29.93 -5.13 -0.32
C THR A 181 -30.26 -6.52 -0.82
N GLU A 182 -29.57 -7.55 -0.33
CA GLU A 182 -29.86 -8.95 -0.67
C GLU A 182 -31.27 -9.35 -0.25
N ASP A 183 -31.73 -8.90 0.94
CA ASP A 183 -33.10 -9.16 1.40
C ASP A 183 -34.17 -8.44 0.55
N GLN A 184 -33.90 -7.23 0.04
CA GLN A 184 -34.82 -6.53 -0.88
C GLN A 184 -34.89 -7.19 -2.26
N ASP A 185 -33.76 -7.66 -2.80
CA ASP A 185 -33.75 -8.35 -4.10
C ASP A 185 -34.49 -9.70 -4.02
N ILE A 186 -34.44 -10.39 -2.88
CA ILE A 186 -35.20 -11.64 -2.64
C ILE A 186 -36.70 -11.35 -2.54
N LEU A 187 -37.13 -10.31 -1.81
CA LEU A 187 -38.54 -9.95 -1.69
C LEU A 187 -39.14 -9.44 -3.00
N SER A 188 -38.38 -8.65 -3.76
CA SER A 188 -38.79 -8.13 -5.08
C SER A 188 -38.92 -9.26 -6.11
N ALA A 189 -38.09 -10.31 -6.03
CA ALA A 189 -38.21 -11.48 -6.90
C ALA A 189 -39.44 -12.37 -6.57
N ALA A 190 -39.96 -12.31 -5.34
CA ALA A 190 -41.12 -13.09 -4.93
C ALA A 190 -42.46 -12.49 -5.41
N GLU A 191 -42.53 -11.18 -5.67
CA GLU A 191 -43.75 -10.48 -6.12
C GLU A 191 -43.99 -10.56 -7.64
N VAL A 192 -43.07 -11.15 -8.42
CA VAL A 192 -43.18 -11.25 -9.90
C VAL A 192 -43.86 -12.56 -10.36
N PHE A 193 -44.22 -13.44 -9.43
CA PHE A 193 -44.77 -14.78 -9.73
C PHE A 193 -46.24 -14.99 -9.31
N ASP A 194 -47.02 -13.94 -9.08
CA ASP A 194 -48.48 -14.01 -8.89
C ASP A 194 -49.26 -13.56 -10.15
#